data_AF-V9KXJ7-F1
#
_entry.id   AF-V9KXJ7-F1
#
_cell.length_a   1.000
_cell.length_b   1.000
_cell.length_c   1.000
_cell.angle_alpha   90.00
_cell.angle_beta   90.00
_cell.angle_gamma   90.00
#
_symmetry.space_group_name_H-M   'P 1'
#
loop_
_entity.id
_entity.type
_entity.pdbx_description
1 polymer ?
#
loop_
_entity_poly.entity_id
_entity_poly.type
_entity_poly.pdbx_seq_one_letter_code
_entity_poly.pdbx_strand_id
1 'polypeptide(L)'
;MKGTRGAPAPGEGRRRRRGKATAPSGPVPGHLQLQRKPKEINMRPKNVDDQEIPYKLREIMRSKEKLKKRMNKPKKNAVAPAAKPASGHSKPQDYIAVPKFKQKKGESERAYIQRMDRESQYVMFLTRNQEYRCPEMQEPKQEESLVKPKSERKKNFDRRRVERLNRKKVERNEVDREKEMLSDPVSFGEVVLQPPTLTAKPRKSQQTERSGQKALLLKALFEQNKSTSESTRKTPGGAKVSTMSMARQRMMLEERERVVKAYRELKKRKQQNLSKNKDITDKRRNPE
;
A
#
# COMPACT_ATOMS: atom_id res chain seq x y z
N MET A 1 27.73 -32.63 -88.20
CA MET A 1 27.56 -31.19 -87.93
C MET A 1 28.34 -30.83 -86.66
N LYS A 2 29.16 -29.77 -86.74
CA LYS A 2 29.65 -28.84 -85.69
C LYS A 2 29.67 -29.37 -84.24
N GLY A 3 30.82 -29.62 -83.62
CA GLY A 3 31.73 -28.61 -83.01
C GLY A 3 31.60 -28.70 -81.48
N THR A 4 32.56 -28.51 -80.58
CA THR A 4 33.97 -28.06 -80.59
C THR A 4 34.59 -28.40 -79.22
N ARG A 5 35.84 -28.87 -79.23
CA ARG A 5 37.01 -28.47 -78.41
C ARG A 5 36.85 -28.11 -76.92
N GLY A 6 37.58 -28.86 -76.08
CA GLY A 6 38.84 -28.39 -75.47
C GLY A 6 38.81 -27.26 -74.43
N ALA A 7 39.41 -27.54 -73.27
CA ALA A 7 39.88 -26.63 -72.20
C ALA A 7 40.73 -25.44 -72.74
N PRO A 8 41.11 -24.37 -71.98
CA PRO A 8 41.86 -24.45 -70.71
C PRO A 8 41.67 -23.27 -69.69
N ALA A 9 42.37 -23.35 -68.55
CA ALA A 9 42.52 -22.32 -67.52
C ALA A 9 43.23 -21.04 -68.01
N PRO A 10 43.09 -19.91 -67.30
CA PRO A 10 44.18 -19.40 -66.43
C PRO A 10 43.60 -18.71 -65.16
N GLY A 11 44.33 -18.28 -64.13
CA GLY A 11 45.74 -17.97 -63.96
C GLY A 11 45.91 -17.27 -62.59
N GLU A 12 47.17 -17.17 -62.20
CA GLU A 12 47.71 -16.85 -60.88
C GLU A 12 47.53 -15.38 -60.43
N GLY A 13 47.66 -15.13 -59.12
CA GLY A 13 47.60 -13.77 -58.56
C GLY A 13 48.16 -13.58 -57.14
N ARG A 14 49.49 -13.65 -57.02
CA ARG A 14 50.41 -12.95 -56.09
C ARG A 14 49.92 -12.23 -54.80
N ARG A 15 50.68 -12.52 -53.72
CA ARG A 15 51.37 -11.63 -52.74
C ARG A 15 50.60 -10.98 -51.56
N ARG A 16 50.92 -11.52 -50.37
CA ARG A 16 51.47 -10.89 -49.14
C ARG A 16 51.06 -9.43 -48.80
N ARG A 17 50.52 -9.21 -47.58
CA ARG A 17 51.01 -8.23 -46.56
C ARG A 17 50.55 -8.59 -45.14
N ARG A 18 51.38 -8.26 -44.15
CA ARG A 18 51.26 -8.53 -42.70
C ARG A 18 50.50 -7.42 -41.94
N GLY A 19 49.91 -7.80 -40.79
CA GLY A 19 49.60 -6.94 -39.61
C GLY A 19 48.22 -6.27 -39.63
N LYS A 20 47.49 -6.05 -38.53
CA LYS A 20 47.71 -6.22 -37.08
C LYS A 20 46.36 -6.10 -36.34
N ALA A 21 46.19 -6.90 -35.28
CA ALA A 21 45.33 -6.75 -34.08
C ALA A 21 43.82 -6.40 -34.21
N THR A 22 42.96 -7.31 -33.73
CA THR A 22 42.26 -7.27 -32.40
C THR A 22 40.96 -8.09 -32.48
N ALA A 23 40.90 -9.23 -31.80
CA ALA A 23 39.66 -9.85 -31.36
C ALA A 23 39.93 -10.69 -30.10
N PRO A 24 39.23 -10.48 -28.99
CA PRO A 24 39.47 -11.21 -27.75
C PRO A 24 38.81 -12.60 -27.79
N SER A 25 39.65 -13.61 -27.50
CA SER A 25 39.43 -14.69 -26.53
C SER A 25 38.03 -15.33 -26.41
N GLY A 26 37.92 -16.59 -26.89
CA GLY A 26 37.38 -17.68 -26.07
C GLY A 26 35.95 -18.18 -26.38
N PRO A 27 35.77 -19.48 -26.69
CA PRO A 27 34.45 -20.11 -26.75
C PRO A 27 33.84 -20.24 -25.35
N VAL A 28 32.58 -19.86 -25.24
CA VAL A 28 31.76 -19.88 -24.01
C VAL A 28 31.60 -21.33 -23.51
N PRO A 29 32.03 -21.68 -22.28
CA PRO A 29 31.81 -23.02 -21.76
C PRO A 29 30.36 -23.21 -21.34
N GLY A 30 29.65 -24.02 -22.15
CA GLY A 30 28.76 -25.08 -21.71
C GLY A 30 27.78 -24.78 -20.58
N HIS A 31 26.51 -24.58 -20.95
CA HIS A 31 25.38 -24.77 -20.06
C HIS A 31 25.38 -26.22 -19.55
N LEU A 32 25.92 -26.45 -18.35
CA LEU A 32 25.79 -27.71 -17.63
C LEU A 32 24.31 -27.92 -17.29
N GLN A 33 23.62 -28.75 -18.07
CA GLN A 33 22.35 -29.34 -17.66
C GLN A 33 22.61 -30.23 -16.45
N LEU A 34 22.45 -29.66 -15.26
CA LEU A 34 22.45 -30.39 -14.02
C LEU A 34 21.21 -31.30 -14.02
N GLN A 35 21.38 -32.57 -14.35
CA GLN A 35 20.34 -33.59 -14.21
C GLN A 35 19.93 -33.65 -12.74
N ARG A 36 18.85 -32.95 -12.38
CA ARG A 36 18.31 -32.99 -11.01
C ARG A 36 17.60 -34.32 -10.87
N LYS A 37 18.19 -35.24 -10.09
CA LYS A 37 17.50 -36.44 -9.62
C LYS A 37 16.15 -36.02 -9.00
N PRO A 38 15.04 -36.72 -9.29
CA PRO A 38 13.76 -36.42 -8.67
C PRO A 38 13.92 -36.52 -7.15
N LYS A 39 13.53 -35.47 -6.43
CA LYS A 39 13.55 -35.51 -4.96
C LYS A 39 12.43 -36.44 -4.53
N GLU A 40 12.76 -37.51 -3.83
CA GLU A 40 11.77 -38.32 -3.10
C GLU A 40 11.12 -37.41 -2.05
N ILE A 41 9.87 -37.05 -2.30
CA ILE A 41 9.05 -36.26 -1.37
C ILE A 41 8.48 -37.25 -0.35
N ASN A 42 8.61 -36.94 0.94
CA ASN A 42 8.16 -37.74 2.10
C ASN A 42 9.09 -38.85 2.61
N MET A 43 10.42 -38.66 2.54
CA MET A 43 11.33 -39.44 3.39
C MET A 43 11.30 -38.96 4.84
N ARG A 44 11.44 -39.89 5.80
CA ARG A 44 11.65 -39.56 7.21
C ARG A 44 12.87 -38.63 7.32
N PRO A 45 12.79 -37.49 8.04
CA PRO A 45 13.93 -36.61 8.22
C PRO A 45 15.15 -37.39 8.74
N LYS A 46 16.32 -37.18 8.12
CA LYS A 46 17.56 -37.88 8.51
C LYS A 46 18.02 -37.52 9.92
N ASN A 47 17.78 -36.28 10.33
CA ASN A 47 18.05 -35.77 11.66
C ASN A 47 16.79 -35.05 12.17
N VAL A 48 16.39 -35.35 13.41
CA VAL A 48 15.20 -34.76 14.06
C VAL A 48 15.46 -33.29 14.43
N ASP A 49 16.71 -32.96 14.74
CA ASP A 49 17.13 -31.62 15.21
C ASP A 49 17.53 -30.65 14.09
N ASP A 50 17.81 -31.15 12.88
CA ASP A 50 18.19 -30.32 11.71
C ASP A 50 16.97 -29.88 10.89
N GLN A 51 15.84 -29.58 11.55
CA GLN A 51 14.74 -28.94 10.84
C GLN A 51 15.19 -27.55 10.37
N GLU A 52 15.37 -27.40 9.06
CA GLU A 52 15.76 -26.12 8.47
C GLU A 52 14.77 -25.03 8.89
N ILE A 53 15.28 -24.07 9.67
CA ILE A 53 14.49 -22.90 10.09
C ILE A 53 13.93 -22.23 8.83
N PRO A 54 12.60 -22.03 8.75
CA PRO A 54 11.96 -21.40 7.61
C PRO A 54 12.63 -20.08 7.22
N TYR A 55 12.78 -19.84 5.92
CA TYR A 55 13.56 -18.73 5.37
C TYR A 55 13.24 -17.37 6.01
N LYS A 56 11.95 -17.05 6.19
CA LYS A 56 11.52 -15.80 6.83
C LYS A 56 12.00 -15.69 8.28
N LEU A 57 11.97 -16.78 9.04
CA LEU A 57 12.41 -16.78 10.43
C LEU A 57 13.94 -16.66 10.52
N ARG A 58 14.67 -17.33 9.62
CA ARG A 58 16.13 -17.18 9.46
C ARG A 58 16.53 -15.73 9.17
N GLU A 59 15.79 -15.06 8.30
CA GLU A 59 16.01 -13.65 7.97
C GLU A 59 15.72 -12.72 9.16
N ILE A 60 14.64 -12.97 9.89
CA ILE A 60 14.28 -12.21 11.10
C ILE A 60 15.37 -12.35 12.16
N MET A 61 15.86 -13.58 12.43
CA MET A 61 16.94 -13.82 13.40
C MET A 61 18.23 -13.11 13.00
N ARG A 62 18.65 -13.21 11.72
CA ARG A 62 19.81 -12.47 11.21
C ARG A 62 19.66 -10.96 11.36
N SER A 63 18.46 -10.41 11.15
CA SER A 63 18.23 -8.97 11.33
C SER A 63 18.32 -8.55 12.80
N LYS A 64 17.75 -9.33 13.72
CA LYS A 64 17.84 -9.11 15.17
C LYS A 64 19.30 -9.15 15.65
N GLU A 65 20.08 -10.12 15.18
CA GLU A 65 21.51 -10.20 15.51
C GLU A 65 22.31 -9.00 14.98
N LYS A 66 22.05 -8.56 13.74
CA LYS A 66 22.67 -7.35 13.16
C LYS A 66 22.36 -6.12 14.01
N LEU A 67 21.12 -5.98 14.51
CA LEU A 67 20.74 -4.88 15.39
C LEU A 67 21.46 -4.96 16.73
N LYS A 68 21.52 -6.14 17.36
CA LYS A 68 22.26 -6.36 18.62
C LYS A 68 23.75 -6.03 18.47
N LYS A 69 24.39 -6.45 17.37
CA LYS A 69 25.79 -6.11 17.04
C LYS A 69 26.00 -4.62 16.80
N ARG A 70 25.00 -3.88 16.29
CA ARG A 70 25.09 -2.41 16.13
C ARG A 70 24.99 -1.67 17.47
N MET A 71 24.19 -2.18 18.40
CA MET A 71 24.05 -1.61 19.74
C MET A 71 25.30 -1.83 20.61
N ASN A 72 26.02 -2.94 20.38
CA ASN A 72 27.19 -3.33 21.17
C ASN A 72 28.55 -2.86 20.59
N LYS A 73 28.58 -1.95 19.60
CA LYS A 73 29.84 -1.40 19.10
C LYS A 73 30.35 -0.33 20.09
N PRO A 74 31.47 -0.52 20.79
CA PRO A 74 32.09 0.56 21.55
C PRO A 74 32.55 1.64 20.56
N LYS A 75 32.27 2.91 20.89
CA LYS A 75 32.78 4.06 20.16
C LYS A 75 34.32 4.00 20.22
N LYS A 76 34.97 3.57 19.14
CA LYS A 76 36.43 3.71 19.02
C LYS A 76 36.73 5.19 18.86
N ASN A 77 37.24 5.80 19.94
CA ASN A 77 37.86 7.12 19.89
C ASN A 77 39.08 7.02 18.96
N ALA A 78 39.04 7.72 17.83
CA ALA A 78 40.22 7.94 17.02
C ALA A 78 41.14 8.90 17.79
N VAL A 79 42.31 8.42 18.17
CA VAL A 79 43.35 9.19 18.85
C VAL A 79 44.24 9.84 17.80
N ALA A 80 44.27 11.17 17.80
CA ALA A 80 45.42 11.98 17.42
C ALA A 80 45.45 13.17 18.41
N PRO A 81 46.55 13.40 19.16
CA PRO A 81 46.59 14.47 20.16
C PRO A 81 47.06 15.77 19.50
N ALA A 82 46.11 16.64 19.13
CA ALA A 82 46.40 18.06 19.00
C ALA A 82 46.17 18.73 20.37
N ALA A 83 47.14 19.53 20.79
CA ALA A 83 47.19 20.20 22.09
C ALA A 83 45.86 20.89 22.46
N LYS A 84 45.36 20.60 23.67
CA LYS A 84 44.24 21.33 24.28
C LYS A 84 44.78 22.60 24.94
N PRO A 85 44.25 23.80 24.64
CA PRO A 85 44.37 24.90 25.58
C PRO A 85 43.46 24.61 26.78
N ALA A 86 43.98 24.83 27.98
CA ALA A 86 43.22 24.76 29.21
C ALA A 86 42.17 25.88 29.23
N SER A 87 40.91 25.54 28.92
CA SER A 87 39.75 26.28 29.43
C SER A 87 38.60 25.30 29.62
N GLY A 88 38.20 25.13 30.87
CA GLY A 88 37.17 24.17 31.24
C GLY A 88 35.79 24.69 30.88
N HIS A 89 35.19 24.19 29.81
CA HIS A 89 33.74 24.27 29.62
C HIS A 89 33.23 22.99 28.95
N SER A 90 32.84 22.01 29.77
CA SER A 90 31.89 20.96 29.37
C SER A 90 30.65 21.08 30.26
N LYS A 91 29.81 22.07 29.95
CA LYS A 91 28.42 22.12 30.40
C LYS A 91 27.54 22.45 29.19
N PRO A 92 26.32 21.90 29.10
CA PRO A 92 25.43 22.12 27.97
C PRO A 92 25.23 23.61 27.71
N GLN A 93 25.07 23.95 26.43
CA GLN A 93 25.23 25.26 25.79
C GLN A 93 24.28 26.38 26.27
N ASP A 94 23.48 26.11 27.30
CA ASP A 94 22.28 26.87 27.63
C ASP A 94 22.39 27.69 28.93
N TYR A 95 23.47 27.56 29.70
CA TYR A 95 23.63 28.25 30.99
C TYR A 95 24.86 29.15 31.03
N ILE A 96 24.66 30.46 31.29
CA ILE A 96 25.76 31.41 31.57
C ILE A 96 26.36 31.05 32.92
N ALA A 97 27.67 30.81 32.95
CA ALA A 97 28.38 30.55 34.19
C ALA A 97 28.42 31.82 35.05
N VAL A 98 27.89 31.75 36.28
CA VAL A 98 27.94 32.85 37.25
C VAL A 98 29.37 32.95 37.83
N PRO A 99 30.10 34.06 37.61
CA PRO A 99 31.43 34.27 38.18
C PRO A 99 31.38 34.35 39.70
N LYS A 100 32.42 33.85 40.36
CA LYS A 100 32.60 33.97 41.82
C LYS A 100 33.68 35.00 42.11
N PHE A 101 33.28 36.17 42.59
CA PHE A 101 34.22 37.26 42.89
C PHE A 101 34.85 37.09 44.27
N LYS A 102 36.09 36.60 44.27
CA LYS A 102 37.00 36.61 45.43
C LYS A 102 38.34 37.16 45.00
N GLN A 103 38.97 37.98 45.83
CA GLN A 103 40.32 38.50 45.59
C GLN A 103 41.32 37.34 45.61
N LYS A 104 42.18 37.27 44.59
CA LYS A 104 43.20 36.23 44.49
C LYS A 104 44.39 36.57 45.39
N LYS A 105 45.13 35.55 45.82
CA LYS A 105 46.36 35.74 46.60
C LYS A 105 47.38 36.53 45.75
N GLY A 106 47.75 37.73 46.20
CA GLY A 106 48.68 38.63 45.49
C GLY A 106 48.02 39.58 44.48
N GLU A 107 46.70 39.61 44.37
CA GLU A 107 45.97 40.59 43.54
C GLU A 107 45.82 41.90 44.34
N SER A 108 46.17 43.04 43.74
CA SER A 108 45.87 44.35 44.34
C SER A 108 44.38 44.64 44.25
N GLU A 109 43.87 45.47 45.16
CA GLU A 109 42.44 45.83 45.20
C GLU A 109 41.95 46.41 43.86
N ARG A 110 42.76 47.28 43.24
CA ARG A 110 42.46 47.87 41.93
C ARG A 110 42.38 46.81 40.81
N ALA A 111 43.26 45.81 40.83
CA ALA A 111 43.24 44.72 39.85
C ALA A 111 42.02 43.82 40.03
N TYR A 112 41.62 43.57 41.29
CA TYR A 112 40.40 42.84 41.62
C TYR A 112 39.14 43.53 41.09
N ILE A 113 39.00 44.83 41.34
CA ILE A 113 37.86 45.62 40.84
C ILE A 113 37.82 45.59 39.31
N GLN A 114 38.96 45.81 38.64
CA GLN A 114 39.01 45.77 37.19
C GLN A 114 38.62 44.40 36.61
N ARG A 115 39.00 43.30 37.27
CA ARG A 115 38.59 41.95 36.87
C ARG A 115 37.09 41.74 37.08
N MET A 116 36.56 42.21 38.20
CA MET A 116 35.14 42.17 38.51
C MET A 116 34.31 42.91 37.44
N ASP A 117 34.76 44.10 37.04
CA ASP A 117 34.10 44.91 36.00
C ASP A 117 34.07 44.19 34.65
N ARG A 118 35.21 43.62 34.22
CA ARG A 118 35.32 42.89 32.96
C ARG A 118 34.44 41.64 32.92
N GLU A 119 34.47 40.83 33.97
CA GLU A 119 33.65 39.62 34.08
C GLU A 119 32.14 39.96 34.14
N SER A 120 31.78 41.05 34.83
CA SER A 120 30.39 41.54 34.90
C SER A 120 29.89 42.04 33.56
N GLN A 121 30.71 42.82 32.83
CA GLN A 121 30.41 43.25 31.46
C GLN A 121 30.26 42.06 30.51
N TYR A 122 31.09 41.03 30.67
CA TYR A 122 31.03 39.82 29.85
C TYR A 122 29.74 39.01 30.10
N VAL A 123 29.34 38.81 31.35
CA VAL A 123 28.06 38.15 31.69
C VAL A 123 26.87 38.95 31.18
N MET A 124 26.91 40.27 31.31
CA MET A 124 25.87 41.17 30.78
C MET A 124 25.76 41.05 29.26
N PHE A 125 26.90 40.99 28.55
CA PHE A 125 26.94 40.77 27.11
C PHE A 125 26.35 39.41 26.72
N LEU A 126 26.76 38.33 27.40
CA LEU A 126 26.20 37.00 27.15
C LEU A 126 24.68 36.98 27.39
N THR A 127 24.20 37.61 28.46
CA THR A 127 22.78 37.69 28.82
C THR A 127 21.98 38.44 27.76
N ARG A 128 22.50 39.56 27.26
CA ARG A 128 21.86 40.34 26.18
C ARG A 128 21.77 39.59 24.86
N ASN A 129 22.73 38.71 24.59
CA ASN A 129 22.78 37.91 23.38
C ASN A 129 22.06 36.56 23.52
N GLN A 130 21.51 36.25 24.69
CA GLN A 130 20.62 35.10 24.83
C GLN A 130 19.23 35.49 24.31
N GLU A 131 18.67 34.63 23.47
CA GLU A 131 17.27 34.74 23.07
C GLU A 131 16.38 34.64 24.31
N TYR A 132 15.42 35.56 24.45
CA TYR A 132 14.45 35.55 25.55
C TYR A 132 13.68 34.22 25.51
N ARG A 133 14.02 33.30 26.40
CA ARG A 133 13.28 32.05 26.56
C ARG A 133 12.28 32.27 27.69
N CYS A 134 11.01 32.39 27.33
CA CYS A 134 9.90 32.28 28.27
C CYS A 134 9.50 30.80 28.36
N PRO A 135 10.08 29.99 29.26
CA PRO A 135 9.72 28.57 29.41
C PRO A 135 8.24 28.38 29.77
N GLU A 136 7.61 29.39 30.37
CA GLU A 136 6.20 29.39 30.76
C GLU A 136 5.23 29.73 29.62
N MET A 137 5.70 30.46 28.58
CA MET A 137 4.94 30.70 27.34
C MET A 137 5.23 29.67 26.25
N GLN A 138 6.12 28.70 26.50
CA GLN A 138 6.28 27.56 25.61
C GLN A 138 5.02 26.70 25.78
N GLU A 139 4.04 26.95 24.92
CA GLU A 139 2.87 26.09 24.71
C GLU A 139 3.28 24.60 24.75
N PRO A 140 2.37 23.68 25.13
CA PRO A 140 2.61 22.24 25.25
C PRO A 140 2.95 21.52 23.92
N LYS A 141 3.68 22.17 23.01
CA LYS A 141 4.29 21.59 21.81
C LYS A 141 5.38 20.57 22.14
N GLN A 142 5.95 20.59 23.34
CA GLN A 142 7.01 19.64 23.73
C GLN A 142 6.47 18.29 24.17
N GLU A 143 5.30 18.22 24.82
CA GLU A 143 4.71 16.93 25.21
C GLU A 143 4.19 16.14 23.99
N GLU A 144 3.69 16.80 22.95
CA GLU A 144 3.32 16.12 21.69
C GLU A 144 4.53 15.64 20.87
N SER A 145 5.72 16.21 21.09
CA SER A 145 6.93 15.91 20.31
C SER A 145 7.62 14.59 20.69
N LEU A 146 7.24 13.97 21.81
CA LEU A 146 7.73 12.64 22.21
C LEU A 146 7.23 11.53 21.28
N VAL A 147 6.17 11.79 20.51
CA VAL A 147 5.67 10.87 19.49
C VAL A 147 6.32 11.21 18.16
N LYS A 148 7.34 10.42 17.77
CA LYS A 148 7.98 10.53 16.45
C LYS A 148 6.88 10.61 15.38
N PRO A 149 6.86 11.68 14.56
CA PRO A 149 5.77 11.88 13.61
C PRO A 149 5.73 10.70 12.63
N LYS A 150 4.54 10.11 12.47
CA LYS A 150 4.30 9.08 11.47
C LYS A 150 4.74 9.61 10.10
N SER A 151 5.34 8.76 9.28
CA SER A 151 5.66 9.11 7.90
C SER A 151 4.38 9.53 7.15
N GLU A 152 4.51 10.47 6.21
CA GLU A 152 3.40 10.94 5.37
C GLU A 152 2.64 9.77 4.71
N ARG A 153 3.35 8.72 4.31
CA ARG A 153 2.77 7.49 3.76
C ARG A 153 1.85 6.79 4.76
N LYS A 154 2.23 6.74 6.04
CA LYS A 154 1.43 6.11 7.10
C LYS A 154 0.19 6.93 7.44
N LYS A 155 0.30 8.27 7.49
CA LYS A 155 -0.86 9.17 7.66
C LYS A 155 -1.89 8.98 6.55
N ASN A 156 -1.43 8.98 5.29
CA ASN A 156 -2.30 8.77 4.13
C ASN A 156 -2.96 7.37 4.13
N PHE A 157 -2.23 6.34 4.54
CA PHE A 157 -2.80 4.99 4.68
C PHE A 157 -3.89 4.94 5.76
N ASP A 158 -3.62 5.53 6.94
CA ASP A 158 -4.58 5.58 8.04
C ASP A 158 -5.83 6.38 7.62
N ARG A 159 -5.66 7.53 6.95
CA ARG A 159 -6.77 8.33 6.38
C ARG A 159 -7.62 7.52 5.39
N ARG A 160 -6.99 6.86 4.41
CA ARG A 160 -7.70 6.06 3.40
C ARG A 160 -8.44 4.87 4.02
N ARG A 161 -7.91 4.30 5.11
CA ARG A 161 -8.59 3.23 5.86
C ARG A 161 -9.86 3.75 6.53
N VAL A 162 -9.78 4.90 7.20
CA VAL A 162 -10.94 5.53 7.85
C VAL A 162 -11.99 5.92 6.83
N GLU A 163 -11.59 6.56 5.73
CA GLU A 163 -12.48 6.94 4.62
C GLU A 163 -13.25 5.74 4.06
N ARG A 164 -12.56 4.60 3.87
CA ARG A 164 -13.21 3.36 3.40
C ARG A 164 -14.25 2.84 4.39
N LEU A 165 -13.98 2.90 5.69
CA LEU A 165 -14.94 2.47 6.71
C LEU A 165 -16.17 3.39 6.74
N ASN A 166 -15.95 4.70 6.66
CA ASN A 166 -17.02 5.67 6.61
C ASN A 166 -17.89 5.48 5.35
N ARG A 167 -17.27 5.29 4.18
CA ARG A 167 -17.99 5.01 2.93
C ARG A 167 -18.85 3.76 3.04
N LYS A 168 -18.32 2.65 3.59
CA LYS A 168 -19.09 1.43 3.82
C LYS A 168 -20.27 1.64 4.76
N LYS A 169 -20.11 2.48 5.79
CA LYS A 169 -21.18 2.81 6.72
C LYS A 169 -22.29 3.62 6.03
N VAL A 170 -21.92 4.62 5.21
CA VAL A 170 -22.88 5.41 4.43
C VAL A 170 -23.63 4.53 3.43
N GLU A 171 -22.92 3.70 2.67
CA GLU A 171 -23.53 2.77 1.71
C GLU A 171 -24.49 1.79 2.38
N ARG A 172 -24.11 1.21 3.53
CA ARG A 172 -25.01 0.34 4.30
C ARG A 172 -26.24 1.10 4.77
N ASN A 173 -26.07 2.30 5.31
CA ASN A 173 -27.19 3.13 5.75
C ASN A 173 -28.12 3.52 4.59
N GLU A 174 -27.60 3.75 3.38
CA GLU A 174 -28.40 3.99 2.19
C GLU A 174 -29.20 2.75 1.78
N VAL A 175 -28.58 1.58 1.79
CA VAL A 175 -29.25 0.30 1.51
C VAL A 175 -30.36 0.01 2.53
N ASP A 176 -30.08 0.21 3.82
CA ASP A 176 -31.06 -0.02 4.89
C ASP A 176 -32.25 0.96 4.76
N ARG A 177 -31.99 2.24 4.47
CA ARG A 177 -33.04 3.23 4.18
C ARG A 177 -33.84 2.90 2.92
N GLU A 178 -33.19 2.40 1.89
CA GLU A 178 -33.88 1.95 0.67
C GLU A 178 -34.77 0.75 0.93
N LYS A 179 -34.29 -0.21 1.72
CA LYS A 179 -35.08 -1.36 2.14
C LYS A 179 -36.30 -0.91 2.93
N GLU A 180 -36.15 0.04 3.84
CA GLU A 180 -37.27 0.61 4.59
C GLU A 180 -38.28 1.32 3.67
N MET A 181 -37.81 2.11 2.70
CA MET A 181 -38.68 2.78 1.72
C MET A 181 -39.38 1.82 0.73
N LEU A 182 -38.83 0.62 0.50
CA LEU A 182 -39.37 -0.38 -0.44
C LEU A 182 -40.07 -1.57 0.26
N SER A 183 -40.04 -1.62 1.59
CA SER A 183 -40.69 -2.66 2.37
C SER A 183 -42.06 -2.14 2.81
N ASP A 184 -43.13 -2.72 2.27
CA ASP A 184 -44.49 -2.43 2.74
C ASP A 184 -44.79 -3.31 3.96
N PRO A 185 -45.05 -2.74 5.15
CA PRO A 185 -45.50 -3.50 6.29
C PRO A 185 -46.95 -3.97 6.04
N VAL A 186 -47.19 -5.27 6.10
CA VAL A 186 -48.52 -5.87 5.94
C VAL A 186 -48.98 -6.43 7.29
N SER A 187 -50.23 -6.15 7.67
CA SER A 187 -50.80 -6.63 8.93
C SER A 187 -51.31 -8.07 8.82
N PHE A 188 -51.35 -8.80 9.95
CA PHE A 188 -51.82 -10.18 9.96
C PHE A 188 -53.33 -10.22 9.67
N GLY A 189 -53.72 -10.90 8.60
CA GLY A 189 -55.11 -10.98 8.12
C GLY A 189 -55.34 -10.32 6.75
N GLU A 190 -54.42 -9.47 6.29
CA GLU A 190 -54.42 -8.96 4.91
C GLU A 190 -53.80 -9.98 3.95
N VAL A 191 -54.51 -10.31 2.87
CA VAL A 191 -54.05 -11.29 1.88
C VAL A 191 -53.04 -10.64 0.94
N VAL A 192 -51.78 -11.03 1.09
CA VAL A 192 -50.69 -10.59 0.19
C VAL A 192 -50.83 -11.33 -1.14
N LEU A 193 -50.99 -10.58 -2.24
CA LEU A 193 -51.09 -11.13 -3.60
C LEU A 193 -49.78 -11.79 -4.07
N GLN A 194 -48.64 -11.37 -3.52
CA GLN A 194 -47.35 -11.95 -3.87
C GLN A 194 -47.09 -13.20 -3.02
N PRO A 195 -46.91 -14.38 -3.63
CA PRO A 195 -46.63 -15.60 -2.88
C PRO A 195 -45.30 -15.47 -2.12
N PRO A 196 -45.21 -16.02 -0.89
CA PRO A 196 -43.97 -16.01 -0.13
C PRO A 196 -42.89 -16.78 -0.89
N THR A 197 -41.72 -16.16 -1.03
CA THR A 197 -40.56 -16.82 -1.64
C THR A 197 -39.80 -17.58 -0.55
N LEU A 198 -39.88 -18.91 -0.59
CA LEU A 198 -39.14 -19.78 0.32
C LEU A 198 -37.65 -19.72 0.01
N THR A 199 -36.91 -18.87 0.72
CA THR A 199 -35.44 -18.74 0.60
C THR A 199 -34.68 -19.84 1.36
N ALA A 200 -35.37 -20.55 2.25
CA ALA A 200 -34.82 -21.68 3.00
C ALA A 200 -34.87 -22.97 2.16
N LYS A 201 -33.77 -23.74 2.17
CA LYS A 201 -33.72 -25.04 1.52
C LYS A 201 -34.59 -26.05 2.30
N PRO A 202 -35.36 -26.93 1.62
CA PRO A 202 -36.10 -27.98 2.29
C PRO A 202 -35.12 -28.89 3.06
N ARG A 203 -35.45 -29.22 4.31
CA ARG A 203 -34.58 -29.98 5.24
C ARG A 203 -34.10 -31.34 4.69
N LYS A 204 -34.82 -31.92 3.72
CA LYS A 204 -34.49 -33.21 3.08
C LYS A 204 -33.97 -33.07 1.63
N SER A 205 -33.64 -31.87 1.16
CA SER A 205 -33.10 -31.73 -0.20
C SER A 205 -31.68 -32.32 -0.24
N GLN A 206 -31.51 -33.45 -0.91
CA GLN A 206 -30.18 -33.92 -1.25
C GLN A 206 -29.55 -32.92 -2.23
N GLN A 207 -28.25 -32.64 -2.10
CA GLN A 207 -27.49 -31.92 -3.12
C GLN A 207 -27.43 -32.79 -4.38
N THR A 208 -28.50 -32.83 -5.15
CA THR A 208 -28.38 -33.28 -6.53
C THR A 208 -27.58 -32.22 -7.27
N GLU A 209 -26.82 -32.65 -8.28
CA GLU A 209 -26.33 -31.74 -9.32
C GLU A 209 -27.45 -30.75 -9.66
N ARG A 210 -27.14 -29.45 -9.60
CA ARG A 210 -28.14 -28.37 -9.66
C ARG A 210 -29.06 -28.67 -10.84
N SER A 211 -30.37 -28.64 -10.65
CA SER A 211 -31.32 -28.70 -11.75
C SER A 211 -30.96 -27.57 -12.74
N GLY A 212 -30.29 -27.92 -13.84
CA GLY A 212 -29.55 -26.97 -14.70
C GLY A 212 -28.12 -27.39 -15.11
N GLN A 213 -27.56 -28.45 -14.53
CA GLN A 213 -26.33 -29.11 -15.04
C GLN A 213 -26.59 -30.07 -16.20
N LYS A 214 -27.85 -30.49 -16.40
CA LYS A 214 -28.26 -31.09 -17.67
C LYS A 214 -28.13 -30.02 -18.75
N ALA A 215 -27.36 -30.29 -19.80
CA ALA A 215 -27.29 -29.40 -20.96
C ALA A 215 -28.71 -29.21 -21.49
N LEU A 216 -29.25 -27.98 -21.37
CA LEU A 216 -30.58 -27.66 -21.87
C LEU A 216 -30.62 -27.97 -23.37
N LEU A 217 -31.68 -28.61 -23.86
CA LEU A 217 -31.82 -28.94 -25.29
C LEU A 217 -31.60 -27.71 -26.18
N LEU A 218 -32.07 -26.54 -25.74
CA LEU A 218 -31.86 -25.28 -26.44
C LEU A 218 -30.37 -24.90 -26.55
N LYS A 219 -29.56 -25.16 -25.51
CA LYS A 219 -28.09 -24.98 -25.57
C LYS A 219 -27.46 -25.95 -26.57
N ALA A 220 -27.93 -27.19 -26.63
CA ALA A 220 -27.46 -28.17 -27.61
C ALA A 220 -27.80 -27.74 -29.05
N LEU A 221 -29.01 -27.20 -29.29
CA LEU A 221 -29.41 -26.67 -30.60
C LEU A 221 -28.59 -25.43 -31.00
N PHE A 222 -28.33 -24.51 -30.06
CA PHE A 222 -27.44 -23.36 -30.31
C PHE A 222 -25.97 -23.78 -30.52
N GLU A 223 -25.52 -24.86 -29.89
CA GLU A 223 -24.17 -25.42 -30.09
C GLU A 223 -24.03 -26.10 -31.47
N GLN A 224 -25.08 -26.78 -31.95
CA GLN A 224 -25.14 -27.36 -33.31
C GLN A 224 -25.10 -26.29 -34.41
N ASN A 225 -25.74 -25.14 -34.18
CA ASN A 225 -25.67 -23.99 -35.11
C ASN A 225 -24.32 -23.25 -35.06
N LYS A 226 -23.44 -23.60 -34.12
CA LYS A 226 -22.11 -23.01 -33.97
C LYS A 226 -21.01 -23.83 -34.67
N SER A 227 -21.27 -25.11 -34.98
CA SER A 227 -20.32 -25.98 -35.71
C SER A 227 -20.25 -25.72 -37.22
N THR A 228 -21.07 -24.83 -37.78
CA THR A 228 -20.96 -24.36 -39.18
C THR A 228 -20.14 -23.07 -39.32
N SER A 229 -19.66 -22.49 -38.22
CA SER A 229 -18.73 -21.35 -38.24
C SER A 229 -17.53 -21.67 -37.34
N GLU A 230 -16.48 -22.21 -37.95
CA GLU A 230 -15.23 -22.50 -37.26
C GLU A 230 -14.59 -21.24 -36.67
N SER A 231 -13.91 -21.46 -35.54
CA SER A 231 -12.98 -20.54 -34.86
C SER A 231 -13.56 -19.55 -33.85
N THR A 232 -13.88 -20.03 -32.63
CA THR A 232 -13.08 -19.63 -31.44
C THR A 232 -13.28 -20.62 -30.27
N ARG A 233 -12.16 -20.92 -29.61
CA ARG A 233 -11.94 -21.96 -28.59
C ARG A 233 -12.82 -21.83 -27.32
N LYS A 234 -13.27 -22.99 -26.80
CA LYS A 234 -13.98 -23.25 -25.51
C LYS A 234 -13.04 -22.93 -24.32
N THR A 235 -13.46 -22.56 -23.10
CA THR A 235 -14.20 -23.34 -22.06
C THR A 235 -14.84 -22.42 -20.97
N PRO A 236 -15.35 -22.89 -19.79
CA PRO A 236 -16.78 -22.95 -19.47
C PRO A 236 -17.17 -22.14 -18.22
N GLY A 237 -18.13 -21.22 -18.33
CA GLY A 237 -18.64 -20.51 -17.16
C GLY A 237 -19.26 -19.18 -17.54
N GLY A 238 -20.58 -19.18 -17.70
CA GLY A 238 -21.34 -18.00 -18.06
C GLY A 238 -21.30 -17.72 -19.54
N ALA A 239 -22.48 -17.69 -20.17
CA ALA A 239 -22.63 -17.13 -21.50
C ALA A 239 -22.05 -15.71 -21.48
N LYS A 240 -20.87 -15.54 -22.08
CA LYS A 240 -20.35 -14.21 -22.38
C LYS A 240 -21.27 -13.68 -23.46
N VAL A 241 -22.26 -12.88 -23.03
CA VAL A 241 -22.85 -11.81 -23.84
C VAL A 241 -21.69 -11.26 -24.66
N SER A 242 -21.81 -11.30 -25.99
CA SER A 242 -20.85 -10.76 -26.97
C SER A 242 -20.00 -9.69 -26.30
N THR A 243 -18.71 -9.97 -26.07
CA THR A 243 -17.88 -9.24 -25.10
C THR A 243 -17.74 -7.80 -25.55
N MET A 244 -18.70 -6.97 -25.12
CA MET A 244 -18.69 -5.53 -25.32
C MET A 244 -17.34 -5.01 -24.83
N SER A 245 -16.71 -4.11 -25.59
CA SER A 245 -15.46 -3.48 -25.16
C SER A 245 -15.62 -2.93 -23.73
N MET A 246 -14.56 -3.01 -22.92
CA MET A 246 -14.55 -2.50 -21.54
C MET A 246 -15.04 -1.04 -21.46
N ALA A 247 -14.75 -0.23 -22.49
CA ALA A 247 -15.27 1.14 -22.60
C ALA A 247 -16.80 1.16 -22.71
N ARG A 248 -17.39 0.31 -23.56
CA ARG A 248 -18.84 0.21 -23.74
C ARG A 248 -19.53 -0.35 -22.49
N GLN A 249 -18.90 -1.28 -21.78
CA GLN A 249 -19.41 -1.77 -20.51
C GLN A 249 -19.46 -0.64 -19.47
N ARG A 250 -18.44 0.22 -19.40
CA ARG A 250 -18.44 1.39 -18.50
C ARG A 250 -19.57 2.37 -18.83
N MET A 251 -19.77 2.68 -20.11
CA MET A 251 -20.87 3.55 -20.55
C MET A 251 -22.24 3.00 -20.11
N MET A 252 -22.52 1.72 -20.37
CA MET A 252 -23.80 1.12 -19.98
C MET A 252 -24.00 1.05 -18.45
N LEU A 253 -22.93 0.79 -17.68
CA LEU A 253 -23.01 0.80 -16.22
C LEU A 253 -23.29 2.20 -15.69
N GLU A 254 -22.64 3.21 -16.25
CA GLU A 254 -22.88 4.61 -15.90
C GLU A 254 -24.31 5.04 -16.25
N GLU A 255 -24.80 4.69 -17.44
CA GLU A 255 -26.20 4.92 -17.84
C GLU A 255 -27.18 4.23 -16.87
N ARG A 256 -26.93 2.97 -16.51
CA ARG A 256 -27.73 2.27 -15.49
C ARG A 256 -27.72 3.00 -14.16
N GLU A 257 -26.57 3.43 -13.68
CA GLU A 257 -26.45 4.19 -12.43
C GLU A 257 -27.22 5.51 -12.50
N ARG A 258 -27.17 6.23 -13.62
CA ARG A 258 -27.95 7.47 -13.84
C ARG A 258 -29.45 7.20 -13.78
N VAL A 259 -29.94 6.18 -14.49
CA VAL A 259 -31.37 5.81 -14.51
C VAL A 259 -31.83 5.38 -13.11
N VAL A 260 -31.05 4.56 -12.42
CA VAL A 260 -31.38 4.12 -11.05
C VAL A 260 -31.43 5.30 -10.09
N LYS A 261 -30.49 6.24 -10.16
CA LYS A 261 -30.50 7.46 -9.33
C LYS A 261 -31.74 8.31 -9.62
N ALA A 262 -32.04 8.59 -10.89
CA ALA A 262 -33.22 9.34 -11.29
C ALA A 262 -34.53 8.67 -10.80
N TYR A 263 -34.62 7.34 -10.90
CA TYR A 263 -35.76 6.59 -10.38
C TYR A 263 -35.89 6.71 -8.86
N ARG A 264 -34.77 6.61 -8.12
CA ARG A 264 -34.73 6.79 -6.66
C ARG A 264 -35.20 8.19 -6.27
N GLU A 265 -34.74 9.23 -6.95
CA GLU A 265 -35.16 10.61 -6.72
C GLU A 265 -36.66 10.81 -6.99
N LEU A 266 -37.16 10.29 -8.10
CA LEU A 266 -38.58 10.34 -8.44
C LEU A 266 -39.43 9.65 -7.36
N LYS A 267 -38.99 8.48 -6.87
CA LYS A 267 -39.68 7.75 -5.81
C LYS A 267 -39.67 8.52 -4.48
N LYS A 268 -38.54 9.13 -4.10
CA LYS A 268 -38.44 10.02 -2.92
C LYS A 268 -39.40 11.20 -3.02
N ARG A 269 -39.45 11.88 -4.18
CA ARG A 269 -40.40 12.99 -4.41
C ARG A 269 -41.84 12.52 -4.30
N LYS A 270 -42.17 11.34 -4.85
CA LYS A 270 -43.51 10.76 -4.73
C LYS A 270 -43.87 10.53 -3.25
N GLN A 271 -42.99 9.94 -2.45
CA GLN A 271 -43.23 9.76 -1.01
C GLN A 271 -43.44 11.08 -0.26
N GLN A 272 -42.62 12.11 -0.52
CA GLN A 272 -42.79 13.44 0.08
C GLN A 272 -44.13 14.09 -0.31
N ASN A 273 -44.59 13.88 -1.55
CA ASN A 273 -45.89 14.38 -1.97
C ASN A 273 -47.04 13.61 -1.27
N LEU A 274 -46.91 12.29 -1.08
CA LEU A 274 -47.88 11.53 -0.30
C LEU A 274 -47.96 12.00 1.15
N SER A 275 -46.82 12.25 1.81
CA SER A 275 -46.82 12.75 3.19
C SER A 275 -47.46 14.14 3.29
N LYS A 276 -47.10 15.07 2.41
CA LYS A 276 -47.71 16.41 2.34
C LYS A 276 -49.21 16.35 2.12
N ASN A 277 -49.67 15.50 1.20
CA ASN A 277 -51.10 15.32 0.94
C ASN A 277 -51.83 14.77 2.16
N LYS A 278 -51.21 13.83 2.91
CA LYS A 278 -51.76 13.32 4.17
C LYS A 278 -51.87 14.41 5.24
N ASP A 279 -50.82 15.22 5.40
CA ASP A 279 -50.83 16.35 6.34
C ASP A 279 -51.93 17.37 5.99
N ILE A 280 -52.13 17.64 4.69
CA ILE A 280 -53.21 18.52 4.21
C ILE A 280 -54.59 17.91 4.51
N THR A 281 -54.78 16.60 4.30
CA THR A 281 -56.06 15.95 4.62
C THR A 281 -56.35 15.92 6.11
N ASP A 282 -55.33 15.73 6.95
CA ASP A 282 -55.48 15.71 8.41
C ASP A 282 -55.81 17.11 8.95
N LYS A 283 -55.16 18.16 8.44
CA LYS A 283 -55.50 19.57 8.75
C LYS A 283 -56.91 19.96 8.33
N ARG A 284 -57.43 19.37 7.24
CA ARG A 284 -58.83 19.58 6.82
C ARG A 284 -59.82 18.82 7.70
N ARG A 285 -59.40 17.71 8.29
CA ARG A 285 -60.25 16.85 9.14
C ARG A 285 -60.35 17.39 10.57
N ASN A 286 -59.29 18.01 11.08
CA ASN A 286 -59.28 18.77 12.33
C ASN A 286 -58.83 20.22 12.08
N PRO A 287 -59.74 21.12 11.68
CA PRO A 287 -59.46 22.54 11.74
C PRO A 287 -59.44 22.97 13.21
N GLU A 288 -58.38 23.66 13.64
CA GLU A 288 -58.38 24.43 14.90
C GLU A 288 -59.37 25.60 14.84
#